data_AF-A0A4S0MVG5-F1
#
_entry.id   AF-A0A4S0MVG5-F1
#
_cell.length_a   1.000
_cell.length_b   1.000
_cell.length_c   1.000
_cell.angle_alpha   90.00
_cell.angle_beta   90.00
_cell.angle_gamma   90.00
#
_symmetry.space_group_name_H-M   'P 1'
#
loop_
_entity.id
_entity.type
_entity.pdbx_description
1 polymer ?
#
loop_
_entity_poly.entity_id
_entity_poly.type
_entity_poly.pdbx_seq_one_letter_code
_entity_poly.pdbx_strand_id
1 'polypeptide(L)'
;RSDLSGRKPFVSGSNKEAIQHHYDISNDFYRLFLDERMVYSCGYFHDFANGIDEAQVDKLDHICRKLRLKPGERLLDIGCGWGAMLIHAAKNYGVVGHGVSLSQAQTDLAR
;
A
#
# COMPACT_ATOMS: atom_id res chain seq x y z
N ARG A 1 25.00 -17.93 -6.99
CA ARG A 1 24.35 -17.86 -8.33
C ARG A 1 23.52 -19.12 -8.49
N SER A 2 22.24 -19.06 -8.12
CA SER A 2 21.29 -20.17 -8.29
C SER A 2 20.36 -19.82 -9.44
N ASP A 3 20.48 -20.65 -10.46
CA ASP A 3 19.63 -20.82 -11.64
C ASP A 3 18.12 -20.83 -11.29
N LEU A 4 17.35 -19.92 -11.91
CA LEU A 4 15.89 -19.80 -11.82
C LEU A 4 15.19 -20.34 -13.08
N SER A 5 15.76 -21.34 -13.76
CA SER A 5 15.07 -22.06 -14.83
C SER A 5 13.98 -22.98 -14.26
N GLY A 6 12.76 -22.45 -14.17
CA GLY A 6 11.57 -23.24 -14.47
C GLY A 6 11.03 -24.21 -13.42
N ARG A 7 11.34 -24.08 -12.13
CA ARG A 7 10.70 -24.91 -11.08
C ARG A 7 10.34 -24.14 -9.81
N LYS A 8 9.37 -23.23 -9.90
CA LYS A 8 8.38 -22.84 -8.85
C LYS A 8 7.63 -21.57 -9.31
N PRO A 9 6.42 -21.68 -9.89
CA PRO A 9 5.65 -20.51 -10.30
C PRO A 9 5.17 -19.65 -9.12
N PHE A 10 5.26 -20.17 -7.89
CA PHE A 10 5.03 -19.43 -6.66
C PHE A 10 6.28 -19.50 -5.79
N VAL A 11 7.09 -18.44 -5.83
CA VAL A 11 8.05 -18.17 -4.76
C VAL A 11 7.24 -17.60 -3.60
N SER A 12 6.76 -18.46 -2.69
CA SER A 12 6.15 -18.00 -1.45
C SER A 12 7.24 -17.51 -0.50
N GLY A 13 7.16 -16.26 -0.07
CA GLY A 13 8.03 -15.73 0.97
C GLY A 13 8.21 -14.21 0.86
N SER A 14 8.62 -13.60 1.95
CA SER A 14 8.89 -12.16 2.08
C SER A 14 10.20 -11.71 1.41
N ASN A 15 10.80 -12.53 0.54
CA ASN A 15 12.10 -12.27 -0.05
C ASN A 15 11.97 -11.32 -1.25
N LYS A 16 12.94 -10.41 -1.36
CA LYS A 16 12.98 -9.31 -2.36
C LYS A 16 12.70 -9.79 -3.79
N GLU A 17 13.27 -10.92 -4.19
CA GLU A 17 13.12 -11.49 -5.54
C GLU A 17 11.67 -11.90 -5.86
N ALA A 18 10.92 -12.44 -4.88
CA ALA A 18 9.52 -12.84 -5.05
C ALA A 18 8.58 -11.62 -5.16
N ILE A 19 8.88 -10.58 -4.39
CA ILE A 19 8.11 -9.34 -4.34
C ILE A 19 8.36 -8.50 -5.59
N GLN A 20 9.61 -8.41 -6.06
CA GLN A 20 9.94 -7.74 -7.32
C GLN A 20 9.18 -8.37 -8.49
N HIS A 21 9.12 -9.69 -8.58
CA HIS A 21 8.37 -10.34 -9.67
C HIS A 21 6.86 -10.10 -9.63
N HIS A 22 6.25 -9.96 -8.44
CA HIS A 22 4.82 -9.69 -8.32
C HIS A 22 4.48 -8.22 -8.61
N TYR A 23 5.31 -7.26 -8.20
CA TYR A 23 5.02 -5.82 -8.31
C TYR A 23 5.78 -5.06 -9.41
N ASP A 24 6.64 -5.72 -10.21
CA ASP A 24 7.20 -5.16 -11.46
C ASP A 24 6.22 -5.28 -12.64
N ILE A 25 4.99 -5.74 -12.41
CA ILE A 25 3.90 -5.47 -13.34
C ILE A 25 3.58 -3.97 -13.24
N SER A 26 3.63 -3.25 -14.37
CA SER A 26 3.49 -1.78 -14.43
C SER A 26 2.37 -1.26 -13.52
N ASN A 27 2.59 -0.10 -12.89
CA ASN A 27 1.55 0.62 -12.15
C ASN A 27 0.26 0.78 -12.97
N ASP A 28 0.36 0.87 -14.30
CA ASP A 28 -0.79 0.97 -15.20
C ASP A 28 -1.67 -0.28 -15.22
N PHE A 29 -1.09 -1.46 -15.01
CA PHE A 29 -1.86 -2.70 -14.87
C PHE A 29 -2.72 -2.66 -13.61
N TYR A 30 -2.14 -2.27 -12.49
CA TYR A 30 -2.87 -2.19 -11.22
C TYR A 30 -3.95 -1.11 -11.22
N ARG A 31 -3.74 -0.01 -11.95
CA ARG A 31 -4.76 1.03 -12.18
C ARG A 31 -6.02 0.54 -12.88
N LEU A 32 -5.97 -0.61 -13.57
CA LEU A 32 -7.16 -1.15 -14.23
C LEU A 32 -8.24 -1.61 -13.25
N PHE A 33 -7.87 -1.91 -12.00
CA PHE A 33 -8.81 -2.52 -11.04
C PHE A 33 -8.69 -2.03 -9.59
N LEU A 34 -7.62 -1.29 -9.22
CA LEU A 34 -7.53 -0.66 -7.91
C LEU A 34 -8.24 0.70 -7.90
N ASP A 35 -8.47 1.23 -6.68
CA ASP A 35 -8.97 2.58 -6.48
C ASP A 35 -7.93 3.64 -6.90
N GLU A 36 -8.36 4.90 -6.93
CA GLU A 36 -7.52 6.03 -7.37
C GLU A 36 -6.24 6.21 -6.53
N ARG A 37 -6.21 5.73 -5.27
CA ARG A 37 -5.05 5.79 -4.37
C ARG A 37 -4.17 4.55 -4.44
N MET A 38 -4.47 3.59 -5.32
CA MET A 38 -3.70 2.36 -5.52
C MET A 38 -3.61 1.52 -4.23
N VAL A 39 -4.66 1.46 -3.44
CA VAL A 39 -4.67 0.73 -2.17
C VAL A 39 -4.90 -0.75 -2.42
N TYR A 40 -3.85 -1.55 -2.27
CA TYR A 40 -3.94 -2.99 -2.49
C TYR A 40 -4.06 -3.77 -1.17
N SER A 41 -5.17 -3.55 -0.49
CA SER A 41 -5.60 -4.28 0.71
C SER A 41 -7.13 -4.20 0.84
N CYS A 42 -7.70 -4.91 1.82
CA CYS A 42 -9.14 -4.92 2.08
C CYS A 42 -9.70 -3.49 2.26
N GLY A 43 -10.78 -3.17 1.55
CA GLY A 43 -11.57 -1.96 1.78
C GLY A 43 -12.47 -2.10 3.02
N TYR A 44 -12.88 -0.97 3.60
CA TYR A 44 -13.76 -0.93 4.76
C TYR A 44 -15.04 -0.18 4.39
N PHE A 45 -16.13 -0.91 4.22
CA PHE A 45 -17.41 -0.35 3.79
C PHE A 45 -18.25 -0.01 5.02
N HIS A 46 -18.45 1.29 5.30
CA HIS A 46 -19.48 1.73 6.26
C HIS A 46 -20.90 1.52 5.70
N ASP A 47 -21.05 1.72 4.39
CA ASP A 47 -22.26 1.43 3.62
C ASP A 47 -21.89 0.53 2.42
N PHE A 48 -22.69 -0.51 2.19
CA PHE A 48 -22.49 -1.42 1.05
C PHE A 48 -22.89 -0.79 -0.30
N ALA A 49 -23.54 0.37 -0.30
CA ALA A 49 -23.77 1.16 -1.50
C ALA A 49 -22.53 1.94 -1.97
N ASN A 50 -21.50 2.09 -1.11
CA ASN A 50 -20.31 2.86 -1.45
C ASN A 50 -19.42 2.13 -2.47
N GLY A 51 -18.74 2.92 -3.30
CA GLY A 51 -17.72 2.43 -4.22
C GLY A 51 -16.39 2.11 -3.51
N ILE A 52 -15.46 1.48 -4.25
CA ILE A 52 -14.16 1.08 -3.71
C ILE A 52 -13.31 2.27 -3.26
N ASP A 53 -13.34 3.40 -3.97
CA ASP A 53 -12.57 4.59 -3.60
C ASP A 53 -12.94 5.11 -2.22
N GLU A 54 -14.24 5.19 -1.92
CA GLU A 54 -14.74 5.63 -0.63
C GLU A 54 -14.44 4.60 0.46
N ALA A 55 -14.66 3.31 0.19
CA ALA A 55 -14.34 2.25 1.13
C ALA A 55 -12.85 2.18 1.50
N GLN A 56 -11.96 2.57 0.58
CA GLN A 56 -10.53 2.67 0.88
C GLN A 56 -10.22 3.89 1.75
N VAL A 57 -10.86 5.05 1.51
CA VAL A 57 -10.74 6.23 2.38
C VAL A 57 -11.23 5.92 3.80
N ASP A 58 -12.40 5.31 3.93
CA ASP A 58 -12.99 4.86 5.20
C ASP A 58 -12.01 3.96 5.97
N LYS A 59 -11.37 3.02 5.26
CA LYS A 59 -10.36 2.13 5.85
C LYS A 59 -9.15 2.90 6.36
N LEU A 60 -8.62 3.84 5.57
CA LEU A 60 -7.45 4.63 5.96
C LEU A 60 -7.76 5.51 7.19
N ASP A 61 -8.93 6.15 7.21
CA ASP A 61 -9.37 6.95 8.34
C ASP A 61 -9.57 6.10 9.60
N HIS A 62 -10.20 4.93 9.47
CA HIS A 62 -10.39 3.98 10.57
C HIS A 62 -9.08 3.56 11.23
N ILE A 63 -8.02 3.33 10.43
CA ILE A 63 -6.68 3.01 10.95
C ILE A 63 -6.12 4.20 11.73
N CYS A 64 -6.15 5.42 11.18
CA CYS A 64 -5.66 6.62 11.86
C CYS A 64 -6.39 6.86 13.20
N ARG A 65 -7.72 6.69 13.22
CA ARG A 65 -8.54 6.84 14.43
C ARG A 65 -8.19 5.82 15.50
N LYS A 66 -7.97 4.56 15.11
CA LYS A 66 -7.54 3.49 16.05
C LYS A 66 -6.17 3.74 16.64
N LEU A 67 -5.24 4.28 15.84
CA LEU A 67 -3.92 4.69 16.30
C LEU A 67 -3.97 5.96 17.17
N ARG A 68 -5.09 6.71 17.12
CA ARG A 68 -5.30 7.96 17.87
C ARG A 68 -4.22 9.00 17.57
N LEU A 69 -3.84 9.09 16.28
CA LEU A 69 -2.77 9.95 15.81
C LEU A 69 -3.02 11.42 16.18
N LYS A 70 -1.94 12.11 16.55
CA LYS A 70 -1.93 13.54 16.81
C LYS A 70 -0.94 14.27 15.89
N PRO A 71 -1.20 15.55 15.57
CA PRO A 71 -0.26 16.35 14.80
C PRO A 71 1.15 16.35 15.39
N GLY A 72 2.16 16.19 14.53
CA GLY A 72 3.57 16.15 14.90
C GLY A 72 4.09 14.76 15.33
N GLU A 73 3.23 13.76 15.51
CA GLU A 73 3.68 12.40 15.79
C GLU A 73 4.34 11.74 14.56
N ARG A 74 5.10 10.67 14.80
CA ARG A 74 5.80 9.91 13.76
C ARG A 74 5.07 8.59 13.50
N LEU A 75 4.79 8.30 12.23
CA LEU A 75 4.14 7.05 11.79
C LEU A 75 5.10 6.21 10.95
N LEU A 76 5.29 4.94 11.31
CA LEU A 76 6.01 3.96 10.52
C LEU A 76 5.02 3.05 9.79
N ASP A 77 5.12 2.95 8.47
CA ASP A 77 4.31 2.06 7.63
C ASP A 77 5.20 1.00 6.97
N ILE A 78 5.05 -0.25 7.39
CA ILE A 78 5.85 -1.39 6.93
C ILE A 78 5.08 -2.13 5.85
N GLY A 79 5.60 -2.11 4.62
CA GLY A 79 4.85 -2.54 3.44
C GLY A 79 3.93 -1.44 2.94
N CYS A 80 4.44 -0.22 2.84
CA CYS A 80 3.63 0.99 2.62
C CYS A 80 2.95 1.07 1.24
N GLY A 81 3.20 0.10 0.34
CA GLY A 81 2.67 0.10 -1.02
C GLY A 81 3.00 1.41 -1.74
N TRP A 82 2.02 1.94 -2.47
CA TRP A 82 2.07 3.24 -3.14
C TRP A 82 1.86 4.45 -2.21
N GLY A 83 1.98 4.26 -0.89
CA GLY A 83 2.05 5.35 0.09
C GLY A 83 0.71 5.91 0.56
N ALA A 84 -0.43 5.38 0.11
CA ALA A 84 -1.76 5.90 0.42
C ALA A 84 -2.02 6.13 1.92
N MET A 85 -1.59 5.22 2.79
CA MET A 85 -1.74 5.35 4.24
C MET A 85 -0.94 6.53 4.80
N LEU A 86 0.33 6.66 4.42
CA LEU A 86 1.17 7.77 4.88
C LEU A 86 0.67 9.11 4.34
N ILE A 87 0.26 9.17 3.07
CA ILE A 87 -0.29 10.37 2.45
C ILE A 87 -1.58 10.80 3.17
N HIS A 88 -2.48 9.85 3.45
CA HIS A 88 -3.72 10.11 4.18
C HIS A 88 -3.44 10.61 5.60
N ALA A 89 -2.58 9.91 6.35
CA ALA A 89 -2.24 10.27 7.71
C ALA A 89 -1.54 11.64 7.81
N ALA A 90 -0.60 11.94 6.91
CA ALA A 90 0.09 13.23 6.89
C ALA A 90 -0.89 14.38 6.59
N LYS A 91 -1.77 14.21 5.60
CA LYS A 91 -2.74 15.24 5.19
C LYS A 91 -3.82 15.49 6.24
N ASN A 92 -4.39 14.43 6.84
CA ASN A 92 -5.58 14.54 7.68
C ASN A 92 -5.28 14.57 9.19
N TYR A 93 -4.13 14.01 9.61
CA TYR A 93 -3.76 13.89 11.03
C TYR A 93 -2.45 14.61 11.38
N GLY A 94 -1.77 15.21 10.39
CA GLY A 94 -0.59 16.05 10.62
C GLY A 94 0.65 15.31 11.11
N VAL A 95 0.75 13.99 10.84
CA VAL A 95 1.91 13.18 11.24
C VAL A 95 3.05 13.26 10.23
N VAL A 96 4.26 12.92 10.69
CA VAL A 96 5.43 12.70 9.84
C VAL A 96 5.58 11.21 9.56
N GLY A 97 5.36 10.81 8.30
CA GLY A 97 5.39 9.41 7.87
C GLY A 97 6.78 8.91 7.46
N HIS A 98 7.09 7.65 7.77
CA HIS A 98 8.20 6.89 7.20
C HIS A 98 7.68 5.57 6.64
N GLY A 99 7.89 5.34 5.35
CA GLY A 99 7.44 4.14 4.65
C GLY A 99 8.58 3.20 4.30
N VAL A 100 8.35 1.90 4.45
CA VAL A 100 9.28 0.85 4.01
C VAL A 100 8.56 -0.02 2.99
N SER A 101 9.14 -0.18 1.81
CA SER A 101 8.69 -1.15 0.80
C SER A 101 9.89 -1.83 0.15
N LEU A 102 9.65 -3.05 -0.34
CA LEU A 102 10.63 -3.83 -1.11
C LEU A 102 10.45 -3.66 -2.64
N SER A 103 9.38 -2.99 -3.08
CA SER A 103 9.12 -2.68 -4.50
C SER A 103 9.56 -1.26 -4.85
N GLN A 104 10.43 -1.13 -5.85
CA GLN A 104 10.91 0.17 -6.32
C GLN A 104 9.79 0.96 -7.02
N ALA A 105 8.99 0.29 -7.87
CA ALA A 105 7.88 0.90 -8.60
C ALA A 105 6.82 1.52 -7.66
N GLN A 106 6.59 0.91 -6.51
CA GLN A 106 5.74 1.45 -5.45
C GLN A 106 6.34 2.70 -4.82
N THR A 107 7.62 2.64 -4.44
CA THR A 107 8.28 3.78 -3.79
C THR A 107 8.48 4.96 -4.73
N ASP A 108 8.64 4.73 -6.02
CA ASP A 108 8.84 5.81 -7.01
C ASP A 108 7.55 6.60 -7.25
N LEU A 109 6.39 5.93 -7.26
CA LEU A 109 5.10 6.62 -7.39
C LEU A 109 4.68 7.35 -6.11
N ALA A 110 5.12 6.86 -4.94
CA ALA A 110 4.75 7.41 -3.64
C ALA A 110 5.54 8.67 -3.25
N ARG A 111 6.63 8.98 -3.95
CA ARG A 111 7.49 10.16 -3.73
C ARG A 111 6.92 11.40 -4.40
#